data_AF-A0A0D8XD41-F1
#
_entry.id   AF-A0A0D8XD41-F1
#
_cell.length_a   1.000
_cell.length_b   1.000
_cell.length_c   1.000
_cell.angle_alpha   90.00
_cell.angle_beta   90.00
_cell.angle_gamma   90.00
#
_symmetry.space_group_name_H-M   'P 1'
#
loop_
_entity.id
_entity.type
_entity.pdbx_description
1 polymer ?
#
loop_
_entity_poly.entity_id
_entity_poly.type
_entity_poly.pdbx_seq_one_letter_code
_entity_poly.pdbx_strand_id
1 'polypeptide(L)'
;MAMCGKEMLSDNRILEGTSEIAKKLEMLDGDMEKLMREGKQLEVEMLFLITQNPSDWIKMPRTEEFVDIMCRFLNVLQESNALQFRWYEAFLNEIHLETEYSLRRIVTNDTQEGKSVEREKQLLNLLIYVIDEKARISEEIGDRTVDRSTVTKKELKRLKYKLQMALLSKKK
;
A
#
# COMPACT_ATOMS: atom_id res chain seq x y z
N MET A 1 24.08 3.53 35.56
CA MET A 1 22.63 3.25 35.50
C MET A 1 22.07 4.06 34.35
N ALA A 2 21.75 3.42 33.23
CA ALA A 2 21.21 4.06 32.04
C ALA A 2 19.69 3.87 32.03
N MET A 3 18.95 4.96 32.20
CA MET A 3 17.53 5.06 31.88
C MET A 3 17.29 6.47 31.34
N CYS A 4 17.23 6.63 30.02
CA CYS A 4 16.40 7.65 29.37
C CYS A 4 16.42 7.42 27.86
N GLY A 5 15.24 7.33 27.24
CA GLY A 5 15.10 7.10 25.80
C GLY A 5 13.97 6.15 25.41
N LYS A 6 13.01 5.87 26.32
CA LYS A 6 11.80 5.09 26.03
C LYS A 6 10.60 5.95 25.62
N GLU A 7 10.82 7.23 25.34
CA GLU A 7 9.76 8.20 25.05
C GLU A 7 10.08 8.93 23.74
N MET A 8 9.46 8.49 22.63
CA MET A 8 9.08 9.27 21.44
C MET A 8 8.56 8.35 20.33
N LEU A 9 7.59 7.47 20.63
CA LEU A 9 6.86 6.65 19.65
C LEU A 9 5.34 6.73 19.85
N SER A 10 4.86 7.79 20.47
CA SER A 10 3.43 8.02 20.67
C SER A 10 3.00 9.21 19.80
N ASP A 11 2.68 8.94 18.53
CA ASP A 11 1.65 9.65 17.74
C ASP A 11 1.61 9.24 16.26
N ASN A 12 1.89 7.97 15.94
CA ASN A 12 1.41 7.38 14.70
C ASN A 12 0.23 6.49 15.07
N ARG A 13 -0.97 6.88 14.61
CA ARG A 13 -2.15 6.00 14.57
C ARG A 13 -1.66 4.61 14.17
N ILE A 14 -1.88 3.62 15.04
CA ILE A 14 -1.40 2.24 14.92
C ILE A 14 -1.45 1.83 13.45
N LEU A 15 -0.32 1.97 12.76
CA LEU A 15 -0.12 1.42 11.43
C LEU A 15 -0.10 -0.07 11.71
N GLU A 16 -1.15 -0.75 11.24
CA GLU A 16 -1.20 -2.21 11.24
C GLU A 16 0.15 -2.71 10.73
N GLY A 17 0.83 -3.56 11.51
CA GLY A 17 2.22 -3.90 11.24
C GLY A 17 2.36 -4.57 9.87
N THR A 18 3.48 -4.40 9.18
CA THR A 18 3.73 -5.06 7.89
C THR A 18 3.47 -6.57 7.93
N SER A 19 3.76 -7.22 9.06
CA SER A 19 3.47 -8.64 9.30
C SER A 19 1.97 -8.97 9.37
N GLU A 20 1.15 -8.10 9.97
CA GLU A 20 -0.29 -8.32 10.08
C GLU A 20 -0.96 -8.15 8.72
N ILE A 21 -0.57 -7.14 7.95
CA ILE A 21 -1.07 -6.93 6.60
C ILE A 21 -0.66 -8.09 5.69
N ALA A 22 0.58 -8.59 5.80
CA ALA A 22 1.05 -9.74 5.03
C ALA A 22 0.21 -11.00 5.29
N LYS A 23 -0.15 -11.29 6.55
CA LYS A 23 -1.03 -12.42 6.87
C LYS A 23 -2.41 -12.28 6.24
N LYS A 24 -2.98 -11.07 6.22
CA LYS A 24 -4.27 -10.82 5.57
C LYS A 24 -4.18 -11.01 4.06
N LEU A 25 -3.09 -10.57 3.44
CA LEU A 25 -2.84 -10.80 2.01
C LEU A 25 -2.75 -12.30 1.69
N GLU A 26 -2.04 -13.07 2.50
CA GLU A 26 -1.95 -14.53 2.34
C GLU A 26 -3.33 -15.22 2.45
N MET A 27 -4.19 -14.76 3.36
CA MET A 27 -5.56 -15.24 3.45
C MET A 27 -6.38 -14.90 2.19
N LEU A 28 -6.26 -13.67 1.69
CA LEU A 28 -6.95 -13.24 0.47
C LEU A 28 -6.48 -13.99 -0.77
N ASP A 29 -5.19 -14.33 -0.86
CA ASP A 29 -4.66 -15.17 -1.93
C ASP A 29 -5.32 -16.56 -1.91
N GLY A 30 -5.48 -17.16 -0.73
CA GLY A 30 -6.20 -18.42 -0.54
C GLY A 30 -7.68 -18.35 -0.93
N ASP A 31 -8.37 -17.27 -0.57
CA ASP A 31 -9.76 -17.03 -0.96
C ASP A 31 -9.89 -16.83 -2.48
N MET A 32 -8.93 -16.13 -3.09
CA MET A 32 -8.90 -15.90 -4.53
C MET A 32 -8.68 -17.20 -5.30
N GLU A 33 -7.78 -18.08 -4.86
CA GLU A 33 -7.60 -19.42 -5.45
C GLU A 33 -8.87 -20.27 -5.35
N LYS A 34 -9.56 -20.21 -4.22
CA LYS A 34 -10.83 -20.93 -4.03
C LYS A 34 -11.89 -20.43 -5.00
N LEU A 35 -12.08 -19.12 -5.10
CA LEU A 35 -13.02 -18.51 -6.04
C LEU A 35 -12.68 -18.84 -7.50
N MET A 36 -11.40 -18.87 -7.88
CA MET A 36 -10.98 -19.27 -9.23
C MET A 36 -11.33 -20.73 -9.54
N ARG A 37 -11.15 -21.65 -8.57
CA ARG A 37 -11.53 -23.05 -8.74
C ARG A 37 -13.05 -23.22 -8.88
N GLU A 38 -13.82 -22.58 -8.01
CA GLU A 38 -15.29 -22.63 -8.05
C GLU A 38 -15.82 -22.02 -9.36
N GLY A 39 -15.29 -20.87 -9.76
CA GLY A 39 -15.67 -20.19 -11.01
C GLY A 39 -15.37 -21.05 -12.24
N LYS A 40 -14.21 -21.71 -12.29
CA LYS A 40 -13.85 -22.61 -13.40
C LYS A 40 -14.76 -23.83 -13.48
N GLN A 41 -15.19 -24.37 -12.33
CA GLN A 41 -16.15 -25.47 -12.32
C GLN A 41 -17.50 -25.00 -12.89
N LEU A 42 -18.01 -23.85 -12.43
CA LEU A 42 -19.27 -23.29 -12.93
C LEU A 42 -19.20 -22.95 -14.42
N GLU A 43 -18.06 -22.44 -14.90
CA GLU A 43 -17.85 -22.16 -16.33
C GLU A 43 -18.07 -23.42 -17.18
N VAL A 44 -17.49 -24.55 -16.77
CA VAL A 44 -17.65 -25.84 -17.47
C VAL A 44 -19.12 -26.30 -17.46
N GLU A 45 -19.79 -26.20 -16.31
CA GLU A 45 -21.21 -26.54 -16.19
C GLU A 45 -22.08 -25.63 -17.08
N MET A 46 -21.81 -24.33 -17.10
CA MET A 46 -22.51 -23.37 -17.95
C MET A 46 -22.32 -23.65 -19.44
N LEU A 47 -21.09 -23.97 -19.88
CA LEU A 47 -20.82 -24.31 -21.28
C LEU A 47 -21.61 -25.55 -21.72
N PHE A 48 -21.74 -26.54 -20.85
CA PHE A 48 -22.58 -27.71 -21.09
C PHE A 48 -24.06 -27.33 -21.23
N LEU A 49 -24.59 -26.51 -20.30
CA LEU A 49 -25.98 -26.06 -20.32
C LEU A 49 -26.31 -25.20 -21.54
N ILE A 50 -25.40 -24.30 -21.93
CA ILE A 50 -25.51 -23.48 -23.15
C ILE A 50 -25.59 -24.36 -24.39
N THR A 51 -24.77 -25.42 -24.44
CA THR A 51 -24.77 -26.37 -25.56
C THR A 51 -26.11 -27.11 -25.68
N GLN A 52 -26.75 -27.44 -24.54
CA GLN A 52 -28.05 -28.11 -24.52
C GLN A 52 -29.23 -27.16 -24.77
N ASN A 53 -29.17 -25.92 -24.26
CA ASN A 53 -30.26 -24.96 -24.28
C ASN A 53 -29.75 -23.53 -24.58
N PRO A 54 -29.35 -23.24 -25.84
CA PRO A 54 -28.66 -22.00 -26.19
C PRO A 54 -29.52 -20.73 -26.10
N SER A 55 -30.85 -20.87 -26.01
CA SER A 55 -31.78 -19.73 -26.03
C SER A 55 -32.13 -19.17 -24.65
N ASP A 56 -31.98 -19.97 -23.58
CA ASP A 56 -32.46 -19.62 -22.23
C ASP A 56 -31.38 -19.72 -21.13
N TRP A 57 -30.13 -19.99 -21.49
CA TRP A 57 -29.03 -20.13 -20.53
C TRP A 57 -28.86 -18.93 -19.57
N ILE A 58 -29.14 -17.71 -20.05
CA ILE A 58 -29.07 -16.48 -19.23
C ILE A 58 -30.04 -16.52 -18.04
N LYS A 59 -31.18 -17.20 -18.17
CA LYS A 59 -32.20 -17.30 -17.11
C LYS A 59 -31.97 -18.49 -16.17
N MET A 60 -30.88 -19.24 -16.37
CA MET A 60 -30.60 -20.41 -15.55
C MET A 60 -29.92 -19.99 -14.24
N PRO A 61 -30.24 -20.64 -13.10
CA PRO A 61 -29.64 -20.33 -11.80
C PRO A 61 -28.10 -20.36 -11.81
N ARG A 62 -27.49 -21.25 -12.60
CA ARG A 62 -26.02 -21.33 -12.72
C ARG A 62 -25.38 -20.06 -13.28
N THR A 63 -26.08 -19.30 -14.11
CA THR A 63 -25.61 -18.01 -14.61
C THR A 63 -25.54 -16.98 -13.48
N GLU A 64 -26.53 -16.96 -12.58
CA GLU A 64 -26.54 -16.07 -11.42
C GLU A 64 -25.42 -16.43 -10.43
N GLU A 65 -25.22 -17.73 -10.17
CA GLU A 65 -24.12 -18.22 -9.33
C GLU A 65 -22.75 -17.87 -9.90
N PHE A 66 -22.57 -17.96 -11.22
CA PHE A 66 -21.32 -17.57 -11.87
C PHE A 66 -21.06 -16.07 -11.74
N VAL A 67 -22.10 -15.24 -11.91
CA VAL A 67 -22.00 -13.79 -11.68
C VAL A 67 -21.64 -13.47 -10.23
N ASP A 68 -22.22 -14.16 -9.24
CA ASP A 68 -21.88 -13.98 -7.83
C ASP A 68 -20.40 -14.29 -7.56
N ILE A 69 -19.86 -15.38 -8.11
CA ILE A 69 -18.43 -15.71 -7.99
C ILE A 69 -17.57 -14.60 -8.60
N MET A 70 -17.93 -14.09 -9.77
CA MET A 70 -17.19 -13.01 -10.42
C MET A 70 -17.22 -11.72 -9.59
N CYS A 71 -18.36 -11.37 -9.00
CA CYS A 71 -18.48 -10.23 -8.10
C CYS A 71 -17.61 -10.40 -6.84
N ARG A 72 -17.63 -11.58 -6.22
CA ARG A 72 -16.81 -11.90 -5.05
C ARG A 72 -15.31 -11.86 -5.38
N PHE A 73 -14.93 -12.37 -6.55
CA PHE A 73 -13.54 -12.31 -7.03
C PHE A 73 -13.06 -10.87 -7.19
N LEU A 74 -13.87 -10.00 -7.79
CA LEU A 74 -13.54 -8.58 -7.95
C LEU A 74 -13.41 -7.87 -6.59
N ASN A 75 -14.27 -8.20 -5.62
CA ASN A 75 -14.19 -7.63 -4.28
C ASN A 75 -12.89 -8.05 -3.55
N VAL A 76 -12.54 -9.34 -3.59
CA VAL A 76 -11.29 -9.85 -3.02
C VAL A 76 -10.07 -9.20 -3.68
N LEU A 77 -10.09 -9.05 -5.01
CA LEU A 77 -9.02 -8.38 -5.75
C LEU A 77 -8.88 -6.90 -5.37
N GLN A 78 -10.00 -6.20 -5.17
CA GLN A 78 -9.99 -4.81 -4.75
C GLN A 78 -9.43 -4.65 -3.33
N GLU A 79 -9.81 -5.55 -2.41
CA GLU A 79 -9.30 -5.58 -1.05
C GLU A 79 -7.79 -5.92 -1.01
N SER A 80 -7.37 -6.94 -1.75
CA SER A 80 -5.97 -7.34 -1.88
C SER A 80 -5.11 -6.18 -2.38
N ASN A 81 -5.54 -5.51 -3.46
CA ASN A 81 -4.86 -4.32 -3.96
C ASN A 81 -4.75 -3.23 -2.88
N ALA A 82 -5.84 -2.92 -2.18
CA ALA A 82 -5.82 -1.90 -1.13
C ALA A 82 -4.84 -2.25 0.01
N LEU A 83 -4.78 -3.53 0.41
CA LEU A 83 -3.84 -4.00 1.43
C LEU A 83 -2.39 -3.99 0.94
N GLN A 84 -2.12 -4.33 -0.33
CA GLN A 84 -0.77 -4.24 -0.92
C GLN A 84 -0.22 -2.80 -0.86
N PHE A 85 -1.05 -1.80 -1.18
CA PHE A 85 -0.66 -0.39 -1.05
C PHE A 85 -0.33 -0.01 0.39
N ARG A 86 -1.17 -0.40 1.34
CA ARG A 86 -0.92 -0.13 2.77
C ARG A 86 0.31 -0.85 3.29
N TRP A 87 0.51 -2.10 2.88
CA TRP A 87 1.71 -2.87 3.21
C TRP A 87 2.97 -2.17 2.72
N TYR A 88 2.96 -1.73 1.47
CA TYR A 88 4.11 -1.08 0.85
C TYR A 88 4.41 0.28 1.50
N GLU A 89 3.38 1.07 1.83
CA GLU A 89 3.53 2.31 2.60
C GLU A 89 4.12 2.04 3.99
N ALA A 90 3.61 1.05 4.72
CA ALA A 90 4.10 0.66 6.04
C ALA A 90 5.56 0.18 5.97
N PHE A 91 5.89 -0.65 4.97
CA PHE A 91 7.26 -1.13 4.73
C PHE A 91 8.23 0.03 4.47
N LEU A 92 7.88 0.97 3.60
CA LEU A 92 8.72 2.15 3.35
C LEU A 92 8.86 3.03 4.60
N ASN A 93 7.83 3.09 5.46
CA ASN A 93 7.92 3.78 6.75
C ASN A 93 8.92 3.11 7.69
N GLU A 94 8.89 1.79 7.80
CA GLU A 94 9.86 1.03 8.59
C GLU A 94 11.29 1.23 8.09
N ILE A 95 11.53 1.08 6.78
CA ILE A 95 12.87 1.27 6.19
C ILE A 95 13.36 2.71 6.36
N HIS A 96 12.49 3.70 6.21
CA HIS A 96 12.84 5.10 6.45
C HIS A 96 13.34 5.31 7.87
N LEU A 97 12.58 4.86 8.87
CA LEU A 97 12.90 5.05 10.28
C LEU A 97 14.23 4.35 10.65
N GLU A 98 14.42 3.12 10.19
CA GLU A 98 15.65 2.35 10.45
C GLU A 98 16.87 2.99 9.76
N THR A 99 16.71 3.47 8.53
CA THR A 99 17.76 4.14 7.77
C THR A 99 18.15 5.46 8.41
N GLU A 100 17.16 6.25 8.83
CA GLU A 100 17.37 7.52 9.52
C GLU A 100 18.06 7.29 10.88
N TYR A 101 17.62 6.30 11.64
CA TYR A 101 18.27 5.92 12.90
C TYR A 101 19.73 5.50 12.69
N SER A 102 20.00 4.70 11.66
CA SER A 102 21.36 4.29 11.29
C SER A 102 22.25 5.48 10.92
N LEU A 103 21.74 6.44 10.14
CA LEU A 103 22.45 7.66 9.80
C LEU A 103 22.73 8.53 11.03
N ARG A 104 21.72 8.74 11.89
CA ARG A 104 21.89 9.49 13.14
C ARG A 104 22.99 8.88 14.01
N ARG A 105 23.04 7.55 14.13
CA ARG A 105 24.11 6.85 14.87
C ARG A 105 25.50 7.08 14.28
N ILE A 106 25.62 7.11 12.96
CA ILE A 106 26.90 7.39 12.29
C ILE A 106 27.35 8.81 12.61
N VAL A 107 26.45 9.79 12.44
CA VAL A 107 26.72 11.21 12.72
C VAL A 107 27.07 11.45 14.18
N THR A 108 26.41 10.78 15.13
CA THR A 108 26.67 10.97 16.56
C THR A 108 27.94 10.29 17.07
N ASN A 109 28.47 9.30 16.35
CA ASN A 109 29.58 8.48 16.84
C ASN A 109 30.98 9.03 16.51
N ASP A 110 31.11 10.11 15.75
CA ASP A 110 32.30 10.96 15.50
C ASP A 110 33.67 10.26 15.19
N THR A 111 33.73 8.93 15.13
CA THR A 111 34.95 8.17 14.85
C THR A 111 35.05 7.87 13.36
N GLN A 112 35.85 8.71 12.70
CA GLN A 112 36.24 8.64 11.30
C GLN A 112 37.08 7.38 11.01
N GLU A 113 36.46 6.38 10.38
CA GLU A 113 37.18 5.42 9.53
C GLU A 113 36.56 5.49 8.13
N GLY A 114 37.37 5.40 7.07
CA GLY A 114 36.90 5.53 5.67
C GLY A 114 35.78 4.56 5.25
N LYS A 115 35.56 3.46 6.00
CA LYS A 115 34.39 2.58 5.83
C LYS A 115 33.06 3.21 6.27
N SER A 116 33.11 4.19 7.16
CA SER A 116 31.94 4.95 7.64
C SER A 116 31.35 5.83 6.55
N VAL A 117 32.19 6.45 5.71
CA VAL A 117 31.76 7.39 4.67
C VAL A 117 31.02 6.68 3.52
N GLU A 118 31.52 5.54 3.06
CA GLU A 118 30.84 4.78 2.01
C GLU A 118 29.51 4.20 2.50
N ARG A 119 29.47 3.71 3.76
CA ARG A 119 28.23 3.24 4.39
C ARG A 119 27.21 4.37 4.56
N GLU A 120 27.65 5.55 4.99
CA GLU A 120 26.82 6.75 5.11
C GLU A 120 26.22 7.14 3.75
N LYS A 121 27.04 7.17 2.69
CA LYS A 121 26.60 7.45 1.33
C LYS A 121 25.56 6.44 0.84
N GLN A 122 25.74 5.15 1.11
CA GLN A 122 24.76 4.12 0.76
C GLN A 122 23.44 4.31 1.49
N LEU A 123 23.48 4.59 2.80
CA LEU A 123 22.28 4.85 3.59
C LEU A 123 21.57 6.15 3.16
N LEU A 124 22.31 7.19 2.79
CA LEU A 124 21.74 8.42 2.25
C LEU A 124 21.04 8.18 0.90
N ASN A 125 21.66 7.41 0.01
CA ASN A 125 21.04 7.03 -1.26
C ASN A 125 19.78 6.21 -1.04
N LEU A 126 19.80 5.27 -0.07
CA LEU A 126 18.61 4.51 0.31
C LEU A 126 17.50 5.42 0.86
N LEU A 127 17.84 6.39 1.71
CA LEU A 127 16.87 7.33 2.27
C LEU A 127 16.22 8.20 1.19
N ILE A 128 17.02 8.70 0.23
CA ILE A 128 16.52 9.44 -0.93
C ILE A 128 15.55 8.57 -1.73
N TYR A 129 15.96 7.34 -2.06
CA TYR A 129 15.11 6.39 -2.78
C TYR A 129 13.78 6.15 -2.05
N VAL A 130 13.81 5.91 -0.73
CA VAL A 130 12.59 5.69 0.06
C VAL A 130 11.69 6.93 0.08
N ILE A 131 12.25 8.13 0.14
CA ILE A 131 11.48 9.38 0.08
C ILE A 131 10.82 9.54 -1.29
N ASP A 132 11.55 9.27 -2.37
CA ASP A 132 11.02 9.35 -3.74
C ASP A 132 9.89 8.33 -3.96
N GLU A 133 10.06 7.09 -3.49
CA GLU A 133 9.02 6.06 -3.58
C GLU A 133 7.78 6.43 -2.75
N LYS A 134 7.96 6.97 -1.53
CA LYS A 134 6.82 7.49 -0.72
C LYS A 134 6.09 8.63 -1.41
N ALA A 135 6.82 9.52 -2.09
CA ALA A 135 6.21 10.59 -2.86
C ALA A 135 5.40 10.04 -4.04
N ARG A 136 5.93 9.04 -4.76
CA ARG A 136 5.22 8.36 -5.85
C ARG A 136 3.91 7.72 -5.39
N ILE A 137 3.95 6.97 -4.28
CA ILE A 137 2.75 6.33 -3.71
C ILE A 137 1.71 7.38 -3.28
N SER A 138 2.17 8.50 -2.69
CA SER A 138 1.27 9.58 -2.28
C SER A 138 0.54 10.21 -3.47
N GLU A 139 1.20 10.30 -4.63
CA GLU A 139 0.58 10.77 -5.88
C GLU A 139 -0.41 9.73 -6.45
N GLU A 140 -0.06 8.44 -6.42
CA GLU A 140 -0.93 7.35 -6.90
C GLU A 140 -2.19 7.17 -6.04
N ILE A 141 -2.08 7.29 -4.71
CA ILE A 141 -3.23 7.25 -3.79
C ILE A 141 -4.10 8.51 -3.95
N GLY A 142 -3.45 9.66 -4.16
CA GLY A 142 -4.11 10.94 -4.41
C GLY A 142 -4.98 10.94 -5.67
N ASP A 143 -4.67 10.13 -6.68
CA ASP A 143 -5.48 9.98 -7.91
C ASP A 143 -6.57 8.89 -7.76
N ARG A 144 -6.36 7.84 -6.95
CA ARG A 144 -7.35 6.78 -6.68
C ARG A 144 -8.46 7.18 -5.69
N THR A 145 -8.21 8.18 -4.85
CA THR A 145 -9.20 8.69 -3.87
C THR A 145 -10.13 9.77 -4.43
N VAL A 146 -9.92 10.21 -5.68
CA VAL A 146 -10.70 11.29 -6.32
C VAL A 146 -12.16 10.89 -6.61
N ASP A 147 -12.53 9.62 -6.48
CA ASP A 147 -13.91 9.18 -6.74
C ASP A 147 -14.85 9.20 -5.52
N ARG A 148 -14.45 9.80 -4.37
CA ARG A 148 -15.37 9.89 -3.20
C ARG A 148 -15.49 11.22 -2.45
N SER A 149 -14.76 12.28 -2.80
CA SER A 149 -15.16 13.61 -2.33
C SER A 149 -14.61 14.72 -3.22
N THR A 150 -15.50 15.61 -3.61
CA THR A 150 -15.27 16.81 -4.41
C THR A 150 -14.28 17.77 -3.74
N VAL A 151 -12.98 17.50 -3.89
CA VAL A 151 -11.94 18.53 -3.76
C VAL A 151 -11.27 18.62 -5.13
N THR A 152 -11.54 19.71 -5.82
CA THR A 152 -11.05 19.86 -7.19
C THR A 152 -9.52 19.89 -7.18
N LYS A 153 -8.85 19.27 -8.17
CA LYS A 153 -7.37 19.30 -8.34
C LYS A 153 -6.76 20.72 -8.19
N LYS A 154 -7.57 21.76 -8.39
CA LYS A 154 -7.25 23.18 -8.19
C LYS A 154 -7.04 23.57 -6.71
N GLU A 155 -7.79 22.99 -5.79
CA GLU A 155 -7.72 23.27 -4.34
C GLU A 155 -6.50 22.61 -3.67
N LEU A 156 -6.19 21.38 -4.06
CA LEU A 156 -4.95 20.68 -3.63
C LEU A 156 -3.69 21.44 -4.06
N LYS A 157 -3.65 21.94 -5.31
CA LYS A 157 -2.55 22.81 -5.77
C LYS A 157 -2.46 24.09 -4.95
N ARG A 158 -3.60 24.68 -4.57
CA ARG A 158 -3.66 25.91 -3.76
C ARG A 158 -3.17 25.68 -2.32
N LEU A 159 -3.50 24.53 -1.73
CA LEU A 159 -3.02 24.13 -0.40
C LEU A 159 -1.52 23.83 -0.41
N LYS A 160 -1.01 23.12 -1.41
CA LYS A 160 0.43 22.86 -1.60
C LYS A 160 1.23 24.15 -1.70
N TYR A 161 0.73 25.12 -2.47
CA TYR A 161 1.37 26.44 -2.62
C TYR A 161 1.35 27.24 -1.31
N LYS A 162 0.25 27.21 -0.56
CA LYS A 162 0.16 27.88 0.75
C LYS A 162 1.14 27.28 1.77
N LEU A 163 1.26 25.95 1.81
CA LEU A 163 2.18 25.27 2.71
C LEU A 163 3.64 25.60 2.37
N GLN A 164 3.97 25.61 1.08
CA GLN A 164 5.29 25.96 0.58
C GLN A 164 5.67 27.41 0.92
N MET A 165 4.74 28.35 0.78
CA MET A 165 4.95 29.75 1.17
C MET A 165 5.11 29.94 2.68
N ALA A 166 4.36 29.19 3.51
CA ALA A 166 4.49 29.26 4.95
C ALA A 166 5.87 28.76 5.43
N LEU A 167 6.36 27.66 4.85
CA LEU A 167 7.69 27.10 5.14
C LEU A 167 8.83 28.03 4.71
N LEU A 168 8.68 28.72 3.57
CA LEU A 168 9.65 29.71 3.11
C LEU A 168 9.62 31.00 3.96
N SER A 169 8.47 31.37 4.52
CA SER A 169 8.34 32.58 5.37
C SER A 169 8.96 32.42 6.76
N LYS A 170 9.09 31.18 7.27
CA LYS A 170 9.71 30.87 8.57
C LYS A 170 11.25 30.80 8.53
N LYS A 171 11.87 31.07 7.38
CA LYS A 171 13.33 31.09 7.17
C LYS A 171 13.96 32.49 7.34
N LYS A 172 13.35 33.39 8.11
CA LYS A 172 13.95 34.66 8.53
C LYS A 172 14.10 34.71 10.03
#